data_AF-A0A089M930-F1
#
_entry.id   AF-A0A089M930-F1
#
_cell.length_a   1.000
_cell.length_b   1.000
_cell.length_c   1.000
_cell.angle_alpha   90.00
_cell.angle_beta   90.00
_cell.angle_gamma   90.00
#
_symmetry.space_group_name_H-M   'P 1'
#
loop_
_entity.id
_entity.type
_entity.pdbx_description
1 polymer ?
#
loop_
_entity_poly.entity_id
_entity_poly.type
_entity_poly.pdbx_seq_one_letter_code
_entity_poly.pdbx_strand_id
1 'polypeptide(L)' 'MKKKNSDIAELTQITREKRKVQFYLNMLLGLGASCGVMIPTEPIYTLLMELSDQEASLMQKAKDHSDYPE' A
#
# COMPACT_ATOMS: atom_id res chain seq x y z
N MET A 1 -2.29 12.58 -22.28
CA MET A 1 -2.41 13.36 -21.02
C MET A 1 -3.36 12.78 -19.95
N LYS A 2 -4.57 12.28 -20.27
CA LYS A 2 -5.53 11.82 -19.23
C LYS A 2 -5.09 10.59 -18.40
N LYS A 3 -4.34 9.65 -18.98
CA LYS A 3 -3.90 8.41 -18.29
C LYS A 3 -2.85 8.66 -17.21
N LYS A 4 -1.82 9.47 -17.49
CA LYS A 4 -0.75 9.79 -16.53
C LYS A 4 -1.27 10.39 -15.21
N ASN A 5 -2.28 11.26 -15.28
CA ASN A 5 -2.92 11.81 -14.08
C ASN A 5 -3.75 10.76 -13.32
N SER A 6 -4.31 9.78 -14.02
CA SER A 6 -5.03 8.66 -13.42
C SER A 6 -4.07 7.72 -12.69
N ASP A 7 -2.94 7.36 -13.29
CA ASP A 7 -1.96 6.43 -12.70
C ASP A 7 -1.32 7.02 -11.43
N ILE A 8 -1.05 8.33 -11.42
CA ILE A 8 -0.51 9.04 -10.24
C ILE A 8 -1.57 9.14 -9.14
N ALA A 9 -2.84 9.39 -9.48
CA ALA A 9 -3.92 9.44 -8.52
C ALA A 9 -4.16 8.07 -7.86
N GLU A 10 -4.14 7.00 -8.66
CA GLU A 10 -4.26 5.62 -8.20
C GLU A 10 -3.08 5.23 -7.29
N LEU A 11 -1.84 5.56 -7.70
CA LEU A 11 -0.65 5.35 -6.88
C LEU A 11 -0.77 6.09 -5.54
N THR A 12 -1.16 7.36 -5.56
CA THR A 12 -1.35 8.17 -4.34
C THR A 12 -2.40 7.55 -3.42
N GLN A 13 -3.49 7.03 -3.97
CA GLN A 13 -4.54 6.36 -3.22
C GLN A 13 -4.04 5.07 -2.58
N ILE A 14 -3.36 4.20 -3.33
CA ILE A 14 -2.79 2.94 -2.81
C ILE A 14 -1.77 3.22 -1.71
N THR A 15 -0.84 4.16 -1.91
CA THR A 15 0.13 4.56 -0.87
C THR A 15 -0.58 5.01 0.40
N ARG A 16 -1.68 5.77 0.29
CA ARG A 16 -2.45 6.25 1.43
C ARG A 16 -3.16 5.11 2.17
N GLU A 17 -3.82 4.21 1.45
CA GLU A 17 -4.51 3.07 2.06
C GLU A 17 -3.52 2.11 2.72
N LYS A 18 -2.37 1.84 2.08
CA LYS A 18 -1.28 1.03 2.67
C LYS A 18 -0.82 1.59 4.02
N ARG A 19 -0.62 2.91 4.11
CA ARG A 19 -0.24 3.56 5.37
C ARG A 19 -1.30 3.41 6.46
N LYS A 20 -2.59 3.46 6.12
CA LYS A 20 -3.68 3.24 7.08
C LYS A 20 -3.69 1.80 7.58
N VAL A 21 -3.57 0.82 6.69
CA VAL A 21 -3.52 -0.61 7.07
C VAL A 21 -2.33 -0.88 7.98
N GLN A 22 -1.16 -0.31 7.67
CA GLN A 22 0.03 -0.44 8.51
C GLN A 22 -0.11 0.22 9.88
N PHE A 23 -0.79 1.37 9.94
CA PHE A 23 -1.15 2.00 11.21
C PHE A 23 -2.04 1.09 12.06
N TYR A 24 -3.07 0.47 11.48
CA TYR A 24 -3.94 -0.47 12.20
C TYR A 24 -3.20 -1.72 12.66
N LEU A 25 -2.31 -2.27 11.83
CA LEU A 25 -1.44 -3.38 12.24
C LEU A 25 -0.63 -3.01 13.49
N ASN A 26 0.03 -1.84 13.48
CA ASN A 26 0.82 -1.38 14.61
C ASN A 26 -0.02 -1.19 15.88
N MET A 27 -1.24 -0.67 15.75
CA MET A 27 -2.17 -0.57 16.87
C MET A 27 -2.54 -1.94 17.46
N LEU A 28 -2.83 -2.93 16.60
CA LEU A 28 -3.17 -4.27 17.04
C LEU A 28 -2.00 -4.97 17.71
N LEU A 29 -0.78 -4.83 17.17
CA LEU A 29 0.43 -5.35 17.81
C LEU A 29 0.67 -4.72 19.18
N GLY A 30 0.51 -3.39 19.29
CA GLY A 30 0.62 -2.67 20.54
C GLY A 30 -0.44 -3.09 21.57
N LEU A 31 -1.68 -3.29 21.12
CA LEU A 31 -2.77 -3.77 21.97
C LEU A 31 -2.50 -5.21 22.45
N GLY A 32 -2.10 -6.10 21.55
CA GLY A 32 -1.76 -7.49 21.87
C GLY A 32 -0.64 -7.57 22.91
N ALA A 33 0.42 -6.80 22.73
CA ALA A 33 1.53 -6.71 23.69
C ALA A 33 1.07 -6.14 25.05
N SER A 34 0.20 -5.14 25.05
CA SER A 34 -0.28 -4.48 26.28
C SER A 34 -1.26 -5.33 27.08
N CYS A 35 -2.11 -6.10 26.38
CA CYS A 35 -3.14 -6.93 26.99
C CYS A 35 -2.69 -8.39 27.19
N GLY A 36 -1.49 -8.78 26.74
CA GLY A 36 -1.00 -10.15 26.80
C GLY A 36 -1.81 -11.13 25.95
N VAL A 37 -2.46 -10.65 24.89
CA VAL A 37 -3.30 -11.44 23.99
C VAL A 37 -2.67 -11.52 22.61
N MET A 38 -2.75 -12.69 21.98
CA MET A 38 -2.34 -12.84 20.60
C MET A 38 -3.48 -12.39 19.68
N ILE A 39 -3.24 -11.34 18.90
CA ILE A 39 -4.17 -10.89 17.86
C ILE A 39 -3.71 -11.50 16.53
N PRO A 40 -4.56 -12.24 15.80
CA PRO A 40 -4.20 -12.79 14.50
C PRO A 40 -4.04 -11.65 13.50
N THR A 41 -2.81 -11.43 13.05
CA THR A 41 -2.44 -10.30 12.17
C THR A 41 -2.04 -10.76 10.77
N GLU A 42 -1.91 -12.06 10.54
CA GLU A 42 -1.59 -12.67 9.24
C GLU A 42 -2.42 -12.13 8.08
N PRO A 43 -3.77 -12.00 8.16
CA PRO A 43 -4.56 -11.44 7.05
C PRO A 43 -4.18 -10.00 6.72
N ILE A 44 -3.75 -9.22 7.72
CA ILE A 44 -3.32 -7.82 7.55
C ILE A 44 -1.95 -7.77 6.90
N TYR A 45 -1.04 -8.70 7.26
CA TYR A 45 0.25 -8.85 6.57
C TYR A 45 0.06 -9.24 5.10
N THR A 46 -0.83 -10.17 4.79
CA THR A 46 -1.16 -10.54 3.40
C THR A 46 -1.68 -9.34 2.62
N LEU A 47 -2.63 -8.58 3.19
CA LEU A 47 -3.15 -7.37 2.54
C LEU A 47 -2.06 -6.31 2.31
N LEU A 48 -1.15 -6.10 3.26
CA LEU A 48 -0.03 -5.17 3.09
C LEU A 48 0.94 -5.60 1.99
N MET A 49 1.12 -6.90 1.81
CA MET A 49 1.93 -7.46 0.72
C MET A 49 1.27 -7.19 -0.63
N GLU A 50 -0.02 -7.52 -0.77
CA GLU A 50 -0.79 -7.26 -2.00
C GLU A 50 -0.80 -5.77 -2.37
N LEU A 51 -1.01 -4.87 -1.40
CA LEU A 51 -0.95 -3.43 -1.62
C LEU A 51 0.45 -2.95 -2.03
N SER A 52 1.51 -3.60 -1.53
CA SER A 52 2.88 -3.27 -1.93
C SER A 52 3.19 -3.71 -3.36
N ASP A 53 2.70 -4.88 -3.77
CA ASP A 53 2.84 -5.37 -5.14
C ASP A 53 2.09 -4.47 -6.13
N GLN A 54 0.88 -4.03 -5.77
CA GLN A 54 0.11 -3.08 -6.57
C GLN A 54 0.82 -1.73 -6.67
N GLU A 55 1.35 -1.19 -5.57
CA GLU A 55 2.11 0.06 -5.57
C GLU A 55 3.36 -0.05 -6.45
N ALA A 56 4.11 -1.14 -6.36
CA ALA A 56 5.29 -1.39 -7.19
C ALA A 56 4.94 -1.48 -8.69
N SER A 57 3.84 -2.17 -9.03
CA SER A 57 3.34 -2.25 -10.41
C SER A 57 2.96 -0.87 -10.96
N LEU A 58 2.27 -0.04 -10.17
CA LEU A 58 1.89 1.31 -10.56
C LEU A 58 3.10 2.24 -10.69
N MET A 59 4.09 2.13 -9.79
CA MET A 59 5.35 2.88 -9.91
C MET A 59 6.10 2.52 -11.20
N GLN A 60 6.13 1.23 -11.56
CA GLN A 60 6.75 0.80 -12.81
C GLN A 60 6.01 1.36 -14.03
N LYS A 61 4.68 1.25 -14.07
CA LYS A 61 3.86 1.83 -15.15
C LYS A 61 4.05 3.34 -15.27
N ALA A 62 4.15 4.06 -14.15
CA ALA A 62 4.38 5.50 -14.15
C ALA A 62 5.76 5.88 -14.72
N LYS A 63 6.79 5.05 -14.50
CA LYS A 63 8.13 5.21 -15.10
C LYS A 63 8.13 4.86 -16.59
N ASP A 64 7.50 3.76 -16.97
CA ASP A 64 7.41 3.36 -18.39
C ASP A 64 6.67 4.42 -19.21
N HIS A 65 5.74 5.16 -18.62
CA HIS A 65 5.07 6.31 -19.24
C HIS A 65 5.86 7.62 -19.23
N SER A 66 6.96 7.73 -18.47
CA SER A 66 7.87 8.89 -18.53
C SER A 66 8.99 8.73 -19.54
N ASP A 67 9.36 7.49 -19.87
CA ASP A 67 10.51 7.15 -20.71
C ASP A 67 10.20 7.06 -22.21
N TYR A 68 8.95 7.30 -22.62
CA TYR A 68 8.61 7.53 -24.03
C TYR A 68 8.70 9.02 -24.37
N PRO A 69 9.73 9.46 -25.12
CA PRO A 69 9.67 10.73 -25.81
C PRO A 69 8.67 10.59 -26.96
N GLU A 70 7.81 11.60 -27.13
CA GLU A 70 7.20 11.86 -28.44
C GLU A 70 8.27 12.10 -29.49
#